data_AF-A0A2K3LAZ4-F1
#
_entry.id   AF-A0A2K3LAZ4-F1
#
_cell.length_a   1.000
_cell.length_b   1.000
_cell.length_c   1.000
_cell.angle_alpha   90.00
_cell.angle_beta   90.00
_cell.angle_gamma   90.00
#
_symmetry.space_group_name_H-M   'P 1'
#
loop_
_entity.id
_entity.type
_entity.pdbx_description
1 polymer ?
#
loop_
_entity_poly.entity_id
_entity_poly.type
_entity_poly.pdbx_seq_one_letter_code
_entity_poly.pdbx_strand_id
1 'polypeptide(L)'
;DDVIKKYKLAKSNLDELKKLGACILHGVDATKLKFDSHLKMRRMHKDLVYGFFKNARHMLVANGEIHVNHKMKPPYTNWNIEKLAEKSFLILIECAKFEKKDYPGYNNKRGDGNRCDKPFYLGECSTFKFTSLDAK
;
A
#
# COMPACT_ATOMS: atom_id res chain seq x y z
N ASP A 1 -14.65 8.41 -14.96
CA ASP A 1 -13.74 8.22 -13.82
C ASP A 1 -12.35 8.72 -14.20
N ASP A 2 -11.77 9.64 -13.42
CA ASP A 2 -10.45 10.23 -13.70
C ASP A 2 -9.32 9.20 -13.63
N VAL A 3 -9.50 8.14 -12.83
CA VAL A 3 -8.56 7.01 -12.75
C VAL A 3 -8.42 6.30 -14.10
N ILE A 4 -9.53 6.13 -14.84
CA ILE A 4 -9.55 5.47 -16.15
C ILE A 4 -8.84 6.32 -17.21
N LYS A 5 -8.93 7.65 -17.13
CA LYS A 5 -8.20 8.54 -18.04
C LYS A 5 -6.70 8.52 -17.77
N LYS A 6 -6.31 8.38 -16.51
CA LYS A 6 -4.92 8.51 -16.05
C LYS A 6 -4.10 7.22 -16.23
N TYR A 7 -4.73 6.05 -16.13
CA TYR A 7 -4.04 4.76 -16.20
C TYR A 7 -4.67 3.85 -17.24
N LYS A 8 -3.86 3.41 -18.21
CA LYS A 8 -4.34 2.66 -19.38
C LYS A 8 -5.11 1.38 -19.02
N LEU A 9 -4.68 0.70 -17.95
CA LEU A 9 -5.25 -0.58 -17.50
C LEU A 9 -6.29 -0.44 -16.38
N ALA A 10 -6.63 0.78 -15.95
CA ALA A 10 -7.53 0.95 -14.80
C ALA A 10 -8.90 0.30 -15.03
N LYS A 11 -9.50 0.47 -16.20
CA LYS A 11 -10.83 -0.09 -16.49
C LYS A 11 -10.83 -1.63 -16.42
N SER A 12 -9.90 -2.28 -17.13
CA SER A 12 -9.81 -3.74 -17.14
C SER A 12 -9.54 -4.31 -15.74
N ASN A 13 -8.69 -3.66 -14.95
CA ASN A 13 -8.39 -4.09 -13.59
C ASN A 13 -9.61 -3.97 -12.67
N LEU A 14 -10.38 -2.88 -12.78
CA LEU A 14 -11.60 -2.70 -11.98
C LEU A 14 -12.67 -3.74 -12.37
N ASP A 15 -12.79 -4.07 -13.65
CA ASP A 15 -13.71 -5.10 -14.14
C ASP A 15 -13.30 -6.50 -13.63
N GLU A 16 -12.01 -6.81 -13.62
CA GLU A 16 -11.49 -8.07 -13.09
C GLU A 16 -11.67 -8.17 -11.56
N LEU A 17 -11.38 -7.11 -10.81
CA LEU A 17 -11.61 -7.08 -9.37
C LEU A 17 -13.08 -7.33 -9.02
N LYS A 18 -14.02 -6.72 -9.76
CA LYS A 18 -15.46 -6.98 -9.59
C LYS A 18 -15.81 -8.44 -9.87
N LYS A 19 -15.24 -9.05 -10.92
CA LYS A 19 -15.44 -10.48 -11.22
C LYS A 19 -14.91 -11.40 -10.13
N LEU A 20 -13.82 -11.01 -9.46
CA LEU A 20 -13.24 -11.72 -8.32
C LEU A 20 -13.98 -11.47 -7.00
N GLY A 21 -15.12 -10.75 -7.03
CA GLY A 21 -15.94 -10.48 -5.84
C GLY A 21 -15.48 -9.29 -5.00
N ALA A 22 -14.53 -8.49 -5.47
CA ALA A 22 -14.11 -7.28 -4.76
C ALA A 22 -15.18 -6.18 -4.83
N CYS A 23 -15.39 -5.49 -3.72
CA CYS A 23 -16.22 -4.28 -3.68
C CYS A 23 -15.42 -3.06 -4.14
N ILE A 24 -15.90 -2.35 -5.15
CA ILE A 24 -15.28 -1.12 -5.66
C ILE A 24 -16.02 0.09 -5.09
N LEU A 25 -15.34 0.87 -4.24
CA LEU A 25 -15.86 2.10 -3.67
C LEU A 25 -15.40 3.31 -4.50
N HIS A 26 -16.36 4.11 -4.98
CA HIS A 26 -16.09 5.38 -5.66
C HIS A 26 -16.13 6.56 -4.67
N GLY A 27 -15.55 7.70 -5.05
CA GLY A 27 -15.59 8.93 -4.23
C GLY A 27 -14.57 8.98 -3.09
N VAL A 28 -13.74 7.96 -2.95
CA VAL A 28 -12.57 7.97 -2.05
C VAL A 28 -11.44 8.73 -2.74
N ASP A 29 -11.23 9.98 -2.35
CA ASP A 29 -10.22 10.86 -2.94
C ASP A 29 -9.11 11.15 -1.93
N ALA A 30 -7.96 10.47 -2.08
CA ALA A 30 -6.78 10.70 -1.25
C ALA A 30 -6.19 12.12 -1.43
N THR A 31 -6.57 12.85 -2.48
CA THR A 31 -6.07 14.20 -2.82
C THR A 31 -6.97 15.33 -2.31
N LYS A 32 -8.22 15.05 -1.90
CA LYS A 32 -9.08 16.04 -1.20
C LYS A 32 -8.55 16.44 0.18
N LEU A 33 -7.51 15.77 0.65
CA LEU A 33 -6.66 16.22 1.76
C LEU A 33 -5.74 17.36 1.26
N LYS A 34 -6.28 18.57 1.08
CA LYS A 34 -5.51 19.73 0.60
C LYS A 34 -4.44 20.21 1.62
N PHE A 35 -3.40 20.88 1.08
CA PHE A 35 -2.41 21.82 1.69
C PHE A 35 -0.95 21.32 1.92
N ASP A 36 0.00 22.27 1.80
CA ASP A 36 1.42 22.27 1.37
C ASP A 36 2.49 21.26 1.86
N SER A 37 3.47 21.04 0.97
CA SER A 37 4.84 20.48 1.01
C SER A 37 5.06 19.00 1.37
N HIS A 38 6.22 18.49 0.93
CA HIS A 38 6.69 17.09 1.00
C HIS A 38 6.62 16.45 2.40
N LEU A 39 6.61 17.25 3.47
CA LEU A 39 6.46 16.80 4.86
C LEU A 39 5.03 16.37 5.19
N LYS A 40 3.99 17.02 4.63
CA LYS A 40 2.59 16.60 4.79
C LYS A 40 2.28 15.33 4.01
N MET A 41 2.82 15.19 2.80
CA MET A 41 2.71 13.93 2.02
C MET A 41 3.23 12.72 2.80
N ARG A 42 4.39 12.87 3.46
CA ARG A 42 4.92 11.82 4.35
C ARG A 42 3.92 11.47 5.46
N ARG A 43 3.34 12.48 6.13
CA ARG A 43 2.36 12.27 7.20
C ARG A 43 1.10 11.57 6.68
N MET A 44 0.54 12.03 5.56
CA MET A 44 -0.65 11.41 4.98
C MET A 44 -0.41 9.96 4.56
N HIS A 45 0.74 9.65 3.97
CA HIS A 45 1.03 8.25 3.63
C HIS A 45 1.18 7.37 4.88
N LYS A 46 1.78 7.89 5.96
CA LYS A 46 1.82 7.20 7.25
C LYS A 46 0.43 7.02 7.85
N ASP A 47 -0.42 8.04 7.78
CA ASP A 47 -1.80 7.99 8.27
C ASP A 47 -2.65 7.00 7.46
N LEU A 48 -2.43 6.92 6.14
CA LEU A 48 -3.05 5.93 5.26
C LEU A 48 -2.62 4.51 5.65
N VAL A 49 -1.31 4.27 5.81
CA VAL A 49 -0.79 2.95 6.23
C VAL A 49 -1.29 2.58 7.62
N TYR A 50 -1.35 3.54 8.54
CA TYR A 50 -1.92 3.34 9.88
C TYR A 50 -3.41 2.98 9.82
N GLY A 51 -4.20 3.73 9.03
CA GLY A 51 -5.62 3.44 8.81
C GLY A 51 -5.84 2.08 8.15
N PHE A 52 -4.98 1.71 7.20
CA PHE A 52 -4.97 0.38 6.61
C PHE A 52 -4.76 -0.69 7.68
N PHE A 53 -3.71 -0.59 8.50
CA PHE A 53 -3.44 -1.56 9.58
C PHE A 53 -4.61 -1.68 10.56
N LYS A 54 -5.18 -0.55 10.99
CA LYS A 54 -6.35 -0.53 11.89
C LYS A 54 -7.51 -1.33 11.32
N ASN A 55 -7.85 -1.13 10.04
CA ASN A 55 -8.97 -1.84 9.41
C ASN A 55 -8.62 -3.29 9.06
N ALA A 56 -7.43 -3.53 8.52
CA ALA A 56 -6.96 -4.86 8.13
C ALA A 56 -6.89 -5.82 9.31
N ARG A 57 -6.53 -5.35 10.51
CA ARG A 57 -6.56 -6.16 11.74
C ARG A 57 -7.93 -6.82 11.96
N HIS A 58 -9.02 -6.09 11.75
CA HIS A 58 -10.37 -6.60 11.96
C HIS A 58 -10.83 -7.58 10.86
N MET A 59 -10.08 -7.69 9.76
CA MET A 59 -10.35 -8.62 8.68
C MET A 59 -9.48 -9.89 8.77
N LEU A 60 -8.57 -9.98 9.75
CA LEU A 60 -7.74 -11.18 9.91
C LEU A 60 -8.56 -12.33 10.47
N VAL A 61 -8.46 -13.48 9.81
CA VAL A 61 -8.87 -14.77 10.35
C VAL A 61 -7.79 -15.32 11.28
N ALA A 62 -8.07 -16.43 11.99
CA ALA A 62 -7.05 -17.11 12.78
C ALA A 62 -5.81 -17.44 11.92
N ASN A 63 -4.63 -17.10 12.42
CA ASN A 63 -3.34 -17.20 11.71
C ASN A 63 -3.25 -16.40 10.41
N GLY A 64 -4.15 -15.44 10.19
CA GLY A 64 -4.07 -14.53 9.05
C GLY A 64 -2.86 -13.60 9.13
N GLU A 65 -2.37 -13.17 7.97
CA GLU A 65 -1.22 -12.28 7.84
C GLU A 65 -1.55 -11.02 7.03
N ILE A 66 -0.92 -9.91 7.38
CA ILE A 66 -0.92 -8.66 6.61
C ILE A 66 0.46 -8.48 6.02
N HIS A 67 0.55 -8.40 4.69
CA HIS A 67 1.81 -8.22 3.97
C HIS A 67 1.91 -6.81 3.40
N VAL A 68 3.02 -6.11 3.67
CA VAL A 68 3.28 -4.76 3.17
C VAL A 68 4.64 -4.72 2.49
N ASN A 69 4.63 -4.47 1.18
CA ASN A 69 5.85 -4.22 0.40
C ASN A 69 6.25 -2.75 0.52
N HIS A 70 7.47 -2.48 0.97
CA HIS A 70 7.91 -1.13 1.28
C HIS A 70 9.37 -0.88 0.88
N LYS A 71 9.66 0.35 0.44
CA LYS A 71 11.01 0.77 0.05
C LYS A 71 11.93 0.93 1.26
N MET A 72 13.16 0.44 1.13
CA MET A 72 14.14 0.38 2.21
C MET A 72 15.19 1.50 2.18
N LYS A 73 14.98 2.55 1.36
CA LYS A 73 15.86 3.73 1.34
C LYS A 73 15.12 5.01 1.73
N PRO A 74 15.81 6.02 2.29
CA PRO A 74 15.22 7.34 2.52
C PRO A 74 14.63 7.93 1.23
N PRO A 75 13.54 8.73 1.32
CA PRO A 75 12.86 9.15 2.55
C PRO A 75 11.82 8.14 3.06
N TYR A 76 11.67 6.98 2.42
CA TYR A 76 10.59 6.02 2.69
C TYR A 76 10.80 5.30 4.02
N THR A 77 12.03 4.89 4.35
CA THR A 77 12.36 4.25 5.64
C THR A 77 11.90 5.06 6.85
N ASN A 78 11.87 6.40 6.75
CA ASN A 78 11.40 7.31 7.80
C ASN A 78 9.88 7.16 8.09
N TRP A 79 9.15 6.36 7.32
CA TRP A 79 7.74 6.08 7.59
C TRP A 79 7.58 5.19 8.82
N ASN A 80 8.58 4.33 9.11
CA ASN A 80 8.61 3.41 10.25
C ASN A 80 7.30 2.60 10.34
N ILE A 81 7.07 1.76 9.32
CA ILE A 81 5.84 0.98 9.17
C ILE A 81 5.62 -0.02 10.30
N GLU A 82 6.70 -0.55 10.88
CA GLU A 82 6.63 -1.43 12.06
C GLU A 82 5.99 -0.71 13.23
N LYS A 83 6.38 0.55 13.49
CA LYS A 83 5.76 1.34 14.56
C LYS A 83 4.30 1.67 14.29
N LEU A 84 3.90 1.81 13.02
CA LEU A 84 2.50 2.01 12.65
C LEU A 84 1.67 0.74 12.87
N ALA A 85 2.24 -0.43 12.56
CA ALA A 85 1.63 -1.73 12.80
C ALA A 85 1.48 -2.01 14.31
N GLU A 86 2.52 -1.76 15.10
CA GLU A 86 2.52 -1.93 16.57
C GLU A 86 1.41 -1.09 17.23
N LYS A 87 1.26 0.19 16.82
CA LYS A 87 0.17 1.07 17.27
C LYS A 87 -1.23 0.59 16.88
N SER A 88 -1.30 -0.41 16.02
CA SER A 88 -2.54 -1.05 15.54
C SER A 88 -2.70 -2.47 16.11
N PHE A 89 -1.94 -2.83 17.16
CA PHE A 89 -1.96 -4.16 17.81
C PHE A 89 -1.58 -5.30 16.87
N LEU A 90 -0.63 -5.04 15.97
CA LEU A 90 -0.04 -6.03 15.08
C LEU A 90 1.42 -6.27 15.47
N ILE A 91 1.88 -7.51 15.30
CA ILE A 91 3.27 -7.91 15.54
C ILE A 91 3.93 -8.23 14.21
N LEU A 92 5.16 -7.78 14.01
CA LEU A 92 6.01 -8.22 12.89
C LEU A 92 6.45 -9.66 13.12
N ILE A 93 6.14 -10.55 12.18
CA ILE A 93 6.58 -11.96 12.20
C ILE A 93 7.78 -12.19 11.28
N GLU A 94 7.88 -11.46 10.17
CA GLU A 94 8.95 -11.62 9.19
C GLU A 94 9.17 -10.32 8.41
N CYS A 95 10.43 -10.02 8.09
CA CYS A 95 10.81 -9.02 7.10
C CYS A 95 11.63 -9.72 6.01
N ALA A 96 10.96 -10.08 4.91
CA ALA A 96 11.57 -10.78 3.78
C ALA A 96 12.03 -9.81 2.71
N LYS A 97 13.04 -10.19 1.92
CA LYS A 97 13.45 -9.41 0.75
C LYS A 97 12.33 -9.44 -0.31
N PHE A 98 11.99 -8.27 -0.86
CA PHE A 98 11.06 -8.21 -1.97
C PHE A 98 11.78 -8.49 -3.29
N GLU A 99 11.37 -9.52 -4.03
CA GLU A 99 11.84 -9.75 -5.38
C GLU A 99 10.68 -9.63 -6.38
N LYS A 100 10.82 -8.72 -7.36
CA LYS A 100 9.77 -8.46 -8.37
C LYS A 100 9.31 -9.72 -9.10
N LYS A 101 10.22 -10.68 -9.31
CA LYS A 101 9.96 -11.95 -10.02
C LYS A 101 8.95 -12.84 -9.29
N ASP A 102 8.82 -12.70 -7.98
CA ASP A 102 7.91 -13.51 -7.16
C ASP A 102 6.44 -13.06 -7.30
N TYR A 103 6.21 -11.93 -7.97
CA TYR A 103 4.88 -11.35 -8.19
C TYR A 103 4.62 -11.17 -9.69
N PRO A 104 4.28 -12.24 -10.42
CA PRO A 104 3.90 -12.15 -11.83
C PRO A 104 2.80 -11.10 -12.05
N GLY A 105 2.98 -10.24 -13.05
CA GLY A 105 2.06 -9.14 -13.33
C GLY A 105 2.33 -7.84 -12.56
N TYR A 106 3.14 -7.87 -11.49
CA TYR A 106 3.52 -6.65 -10.77
C TYR A 106 4.36 -5.72 -11.65
N ASN A 107 3.87 -4.51 -11.87
CA ASN A 107 4.57 -3.47 -12.62
C ASN A 107 4.42 -2.12 -11.92
N ASN A 108 5.52 -1.62 -11.35
CA ASN A 108 5.54 -0.37 -10.64
C ASN A 108 5.46 0.82 -11.62
N LYS A 109 4.62 1.80 -11.29
CA LYS A 109 4.32 2.95 -12.14
C LYS A 109 4.14 4.22 -11.32
N ARG A 110 4.43 5.36 -11.93
CA ARG A 110 4.34 6.68 -11.29
C ARG A 110 2.88 7.10 -11.16
N GLY A 111 2.55 7.67 -10.00
CA GLY A 111 1.18 8.00 -9.65
C GLY A 111 0.68 9.35 -10.17
N ASP A 112 1.55 10.26 -10.60
CA ASP A 112 1.15 11.60 -11.06
C ASP A 112 2.18 12.30 -11.97
N GLY A 113 1.78 13.41 -12.60
CA GLY A 113 2.60 14.27 -13.45
C GLY A 113 2.74 13.81 -14.90
N ASN A 114 3.57 14.51 -15.68
CA ASN A 114 3.80 14.22 -17.12
C ASN A 114 4.41 12.83 -17.39
N ARG A 115 4.91 12.16 -16.37
CA ARG A 115 5.45 10.79 -16.40
C ARG A 115 4.53 9.78 -15.72
N CYS A 116 3.28 10.12 -15.46
CA CYS A 116 2.29 9.19 -14.93
C CYS A 116 2.21 7.91 -15.78
N ASP A 117 1.89 6.79 -15.14
CA ASP A 117 1.79 5.44 -15.73
C ASP A 117 3.13 4.88 -16.28
N LYS A 118 4.21 5.69 -16.33
CA LYS A 118 5.56 5.22 -16.69
C LYS A 118 6.24 4.54 -15.50
N PRO A 119 7.16 3.58 -15.74
CA PRO A 119 7.89 2.92 -14.67
C PRO A 119 8.90 3.86 -13.98
N PHE A 120 9.41 3.38 -12.84
CA PHE A 120 10.50 4.01 -12.10
C PHE A 120 11.48 2.96 -11.57
N TYR A 121 12.70 3.37 -11.23
CA TYR A 121 13.65 2.46 -10.58
C TYR A 121 13.16 2.12 -9.16
N LEU A 122 12.88 0.84 -8.93
CA LEU A 122 12.27 0.37 -7.69
C LEU A 122 13.22 0.55 -6.50
N GLY A 123 14.49 0.18 -6.69
CA GLY A 123 15.50 0.11 -5.64
C GLY A 123 15.22 -1.02 -4.67
N GLU A 124 15.89 -0.97 -3.51
CA GLU A 124 15.75 -1.97 -2.45
C GLU A 124 14.38 -1.86 -1.76
N CYS A 125 13.69 -2.98 -1.66
CA CYS A 125 12.39 -3.12 -1.02
C CYS A 125 12.34 -4.39 -0.18
N SER A 126 11.49 -4.39 0.84
CA SER A 126 11.21 -5.57 1.67
C SER A 126 9.71 -5.79 1.82
N THR A 127 9.33 -7.04 2.07
CA THR A 127 7.98 -7.47 2.43
C THR A 127 7.92 -7.66 3.94
N PHE A 128 7.14 -6.81 4.60
CA PHE A 128 6.88 -6.90 6.03
C PHE A 128 5.61 -7.70 6.25
N LYS A 129 5.69 -8.78 7.03
CA LYS A 129 4.55 -9.63 7.36
C LYS A 129 4.17 -9.43 8.82
N PHE A 130 2.91 -9.14 9.04
CA PHE A 130 2.36 -8.88 10.37
C PHE A 130 1.21 -9.84 10.68
N THR A 131 0.99 -10.14 11.96
CA THR A 131 -0.20 -10.84 12.43
C THR A 131 -0.81 -10.12 13.64
N SER A 132 -2.01 -10.55 14.07
CA SER A 132 -2.67 -9.98 15.25
C SER A 132 -1.90 -10.32 16.52
N LEU A 133 -1.78 -9.37 17.45
CA LEU A 133 -1.24 -9.62 18.79
C LEU A 133 -2.02 -10.72 19.53
N ASP A 134 -3.31 -10.85 19.22
CA ASP A 134 -4.23 -11.83 19.82
C ASP A 134 -4.03 -13.27 19.27
N ALA A 135 -3.15 -13.45 18.29
CA ALA A 135 -2.83 -14.76 17.70
C ALA A 135 -1.69 -15.51 18.43
N LYS A 136 -1.24 -14.99 19.59
CA LYS A 136 -0.30 -15.66 20.50
C LYS A 136 -0.97 -16.08 21.79
#